data_AF-A0A3C0IS32-F1
#
_entry.id   AF-A0A3C0IS32-F1
#
_cell.length_a   1.000
_cell.length_b   1.000
_cell.length_c   1.000
_cell.angle_alpha   90.00
_cell.angle_beta   90.00
_cell.angle_gamma   90.00
#
_symmetry.space_group_name_H-M   'P 1'
#
loop_
_entity.id
_entity.type
_entity.pdbx_description
1 polymer ?
#
loop_
_entity_poly.entity_id
_entity_poly.type
_entity_poly.pdbx_seq_one_letter_code
_entity_poly.pdbx_strand_id
1 'polypeptide(L)'
;MAFIVNNVRQFQKNKFCKYSCSWAYFRKVIAVAYPSYEFKIRQQGASQQIFDVVRKRWVALTPEEWVRQNMLQYLLQVMAYPSSWVAVEKSIVVNQQQRRCDILVYQH
;
A
#
# COMPACT_ATOMS: atom_id res chain seq x y z
N MET A 1 -13.63 17.74 -26.71
CA MET A 1 -12.96 16.43 -26.77
C MET A 1 -11.48 16.66 -27.02
N ALA A 2 -10.69 16.78 -25.94
CA ALA A 2 -9.26 17.05 -26.04
C ALA A 2 -8.57 16.79 -24.69
N PHE A 3 -7.53 15.96 -24.76
CA PHE A 3 -6.25 16.06 -24.04
C PHE A 3 -6.16 15.78 -22.52
N ILE A 4 -5.57 14.61 -22.24
CA ILE A 4 -4.35 14.39 -21.42
C ILE A 4 -4.05 15.46 -20.35
N VAL A 5 -4.07 15.06 -19.07
CA VAL A 5 -3.33 15.76 -18.01
C VAL A 5 -2.32 14.80 -17.38
N ASN A 6 -1.13 14.76 -17.99
CA ASN A 6 0.10 14.41 -17.32
C ASN A 6 0.53 15.62 -16.48
N ASN A 7 0.38 15.61 -15.15
CA ASN A 7 1.17 16.52 -14.31
C ASN A 7 1.22 16.11 -12.82
N VAL A 8 2.16 15.25 -12.46
CA VAL A 8 2.73 15.24 -11.10
C VAL A 8 4.18 15.73 -11.21
N ARG A 9 4.34 16.98 -11.64
CA ARG A 9 5.52 17.78 -11.36
C ARG A 9 5.09 18.93 -10.46
N GLN A 10 5.47 18.86 -9.20
CA GLN A 10 5.94 19.96 -8.35
C GLN A 10 5.82 19.52 -6.89
N PHE A 11 6.84 18.81 -6.39
CA PHE A 11 7.19 18.94 -4.98
C PHE A 11 8.55 19.60 -4.91
N GLN A 12 8.57 20.71 -4.17
CA GLN A 12 9.53 21.79 -4.23
C GLN A 12 10.94 21.31 -3.84
N LYS A 13 11.90 21.64 -4.70
CA LYS A 13 13.31 21.71 -4.36
C LYS A 13 13.48 22.84 -3.34
N ASN A 14 14.00 22.56 -2.15
CA ASN A 14 15.01 23.37 -1.45
C ASN A 14 15.07 23.03 0.05
N LYS A 15 16.06 22.21 0.43
CA LYS A 15 17.13 22.59 1.37
C LYS A 15 18.23 21.54 1.35
N PHE A 16 19.44 22.04 1.11
CA PHE A 16 20.72 21.35 1.00
C PHE A 16 20.95 20.27 2.08
N CYS A 17 21.44 19.10 1.65
CA CYS A 17 22.44 18.37 2.41
C CYS A 17 23.58 17.97 1.46
N LYS A 18 24.77 18.47 1.76
CA LYS A 18 26.02 18.22 1.02
C LYS A 18 26.51 16.80 1.34
N TYR A 19 26.09 15.81 0.57
CA TYR A 19 26.86 14.58 0.42
C TYR A 19 26.98 14.27 -1.07
N SER A 20 28.21 14.21 -1.58
CA SER A 20 28.50 13.79 -2.94
C SER A 20 28.18 12.30 -3.08
N CYS A 21 26.92 12.00 -3.33
CA CYS A 21 26.49 10.70 -3.84
C CYS A 21 25.92 10.98 -5.23
N SER A 22 26.46 10.30 -6.24
CA SER A 22 26.08 10.51 -7.64
C SER A 22 24.55 10.47 -7.78
N TRP A 23 23.96 11.57 -8.27
CA TRP A 23 22.50 11.77 -8.42
C TRP A 23 21.85 10.80 -9.44
N ALA A 24 22.60 9.84 -9.97
CA ALA A 24 22.18 8.88 -10.98
C ALA A 24 21.45 7.63 -10.44
N TYR A 25 21.30 7.46 -9.13
CA TYR A 25 20.72 6.25 -8.55
C TYR A 25 19.21 6.31 -8.26
N PHE A 26 18.55 7.45 -8.48
CA PHE A 26 17.23 7.70 -7.87
C PHE A 26 16.10 7.96 -8.87
N ARG A 27 15.86 7.06 -9.84
CA ARG A 27 14.58 7.07 -10.57
C ARG A 27 14.21 5.80 -11.33
N LYS A 28 14.34 4.62 -10.72
CA LYS A 28 13.61 3.46 -11.23
C LYS A 28 12.49 3.13 -10.24
N VAL A 29 11.33 3.78 -10.42
CA VAL A 29 10.10 3.37 -9.74
C VAL A 29 9.73 2.01 -10.32
N ILE A 30 9.73 0.98 -9.47
CA ILE A 30 9.33 -0.37 -9.87
C ILE A 30 7.81 -0.32 -10.11
N ALA A 31 7.40 -0.52 -11.36
CA ALA A 31 6.00 -0.72 -11.67
C ALA A 31 5.61 -2.13 -11.21
N VAL A 32 4.65 -2.22 -10.29
CA VAL A 32 4.09 -3.50 -9.82
C VAL A 32 2.74 -3.66 -10.48
N ALA A 33 2.53 -4.78 -11.16
CA ALA A 33 1.24 -5.16 -11.72
C ALA A 33 0.43 -5.94 -10.67
N TYR A 34 -0.83 -5.57 -10.48
CA TYR A 34 -1.73 -6.23 -9.54
C TYR A 34 -2.89 -6.90 -10.29
N PRO A 35 -3.46 -7.98 -9.77
CA PRO A 35 -4.65 -8.61 -10.34
C PRO A 35 -5.84 -7.64 -10.34
N SER A 36 -6.74 -7.77 -11.31
CA SER A 36 -7.97 -6.97 -11.33
C SER A 36 -8.88 -7.37 -10.18
N TYR A 37 -9.16 -6.44 -9.27
CA TYR A 37 -10.11 -6.64 -8.20
C TYR A 37 -11.00 -5.41 -8.01
N GLU A 38 -12.29 -5.66 -7.81
CA GLU A 38 -13.27 -4.61 -7.55
C GLU A 38 -13.23 -4.23 -6.06
N PHE A 39 -12.46 -3.18 -5.75
CA PHE A 39 -12.43 -2.62 -4.41
C PHE A 39 -13.71 -1.85 -4.11
N LYS A 40 -14.30 -2.12 -2.94
CA LYS A 40 -15.38 -1.29 -2.39
C LYS A 40 -14.80 0.01 -1.88
N ILE A 41 -14.97 1.08 -2.64
CA ILE A 41 -14.55 2.43 -2.30
C ILE A 41 -15.81 3.28 -2.06
N ARG A 42 -15.77 4.10 -1.01
CA ARG A 42 -16.82 5.10 -0.73
C ARG A 42 -16.19 6.48 -0.55
N GLN A 43 -16.94 7.51 -0.87
CA GLN A 43 -16.59 8.88 -0.49
C GLN A 43 -17.24 9.22 0.85
N GLN A 44 -16.47 9.76 1.77
CA GLN A 44 -16.95 10.31 3.03
C GLN A 44 -16.46 11.77 3.13
N GLY A 45 -17.32 12.70 2.73
CA GLY A 45 -16.96 14.13 2.65
C GLY A 45 -15.83 14.36 1.65
N ALA A 46 -14.73 14.96 2.11
CA ALA A 46 -13.56 15.27 1.29
C ALA A 46 -12.56 14.09 1.15
N SER A 47 -12.78 12.98 1.85
CA SER A 47 -11.83 11.85 1.86
C SER A 47 -12.46 10.58 1.30
N GLN A 48 -11.67 9.82 0.54
CA GLN A 48 -12.05 8.50 0.07
C GLN A 48 -11.69 7.44 1.12
N GLN A 49 -12.51 6.41 1.20
CA GLN A 49 -12.26 5.26 2.05
C GLN A 49 -12.42 3.96 1.26
N ILE A 50 -11.62 2.97 1.60
CA ILE A 50 -11.65 1.63 1.04
C ILE A 50 -12.05 0.63 2.14
N PHE A 51 -12.84 -0.37 1.79
CA PHE A 51 -13.23 -1.42 2.73
C PHE A 51 -12.16 -2.50 2.81
N ASP A 52 -11.59 -2.70 4.00
CA ASP A 52 -10.65 -3.79 4.29
C ASP A 52 -11.46 -5.06 4.64
N VAL A 53 -11.37 -6.08 3.80
CA VAL A 53 -12.09 -7.37 3.97
C VAL A 53 -11.60 -8.18 5.16
N VAL A 54 -10.33 -8.05 5.56
CA VAL A 54 -9.75 -8.80 6.68
C VAL A 54 -10.08 -8.13 8.01
N ARG A 55 -9.94 -6.79 8.09
CA ARG A 55 -10.30 -6.02 9.30
C ARG A 55 -11.79 -5.72 9.43
N LYS A 56 -12.57 -5.93 8.36
CA LYS A 56 -14.01 -5.68 8.26
C LYS A 56 -14.39 -4.23 8.62
N ARG A 57 -13.58 -3.26 8.22
CA ARG A 57 -13.81 -1.83 8.49
C ARG A 57 -13.42 -0.97 7.29
N TRP A 58 -13.95 0.23 7.27
CA TRP A 58 -13.57 1.25 6.28
C TRP A 58 -12.31 1.98 6.76
N VAL A 59 -11.30 2.05 5.89
CA VAL A 59 -10.03 2.73 6.14
C VAL A 59 -9.83 3.86 5.12
N ALA A 60 -9.10 4.90 5.51
CA ALA A 60 -8.79 6.00 4.59
C ALA A 60 -8.00 5.49 3.38
N LEU A 61 -8.40 5.90 2.18
CA LEU A 61 -7.73 5.53 0.95
C LEU A 61 -6.47 6.39 0.78
N THR A 62 -5.36 5.95 1.35
CA THR A 62 -4.04 6.53 1.12
C THR A 62 -3.27 5.70 0.06
N PRO A 63 -2.23 6.26 -0.57
CA PRO A 63 -1.39 5.49 -1.50
C PRO A 63 -0.77 4.24 -0.88
N GLU A 64 -0.37 4.31 0.39
CA GLU A 64 0.19 3.17 1.13
C GLU A 64 -0.87 2.10 1.39
N GLU A 65 -2.09 2.51 1.76
CA GLU A 65 -3.21 1.59 1.96
C GLU A 65 -3.65 0.96 0.64
N TRP A 66 -3.62 1.70 -0.46
CA TRP A 66 -3.89 1.16 -1.79
C TRP A 66 -2.93 0.02 -2.13
N VAL A 67 -1.63 0.20 -1.89
CA VAL A 67 -0.62 -0.85 -2.10
C VAL A 67 -0.89 -2.06 -1.19
N ARG A 68 -1.21 -1.83 0.09
CA ARG A 68 -1.53 -2.91 1.06
C ARG A 68 -2.75 -3.73 0.63
N GLN A 69 -3.84 -3.07 0.22
CA GLN A 69 -5.05 -3.75 -0.24
C GLN A 69 -4.81 -4.55 -1.52
N ASN A 70 -4.02 -4.02 -2.47
CA ASN A 70 -3.63 -4.76 -3.66
C ASN A 70 -2.77 -6.00 -3.34
N MET A 71 -1.81 -5.88 -2.42
CA MET A 71 -1.01 -7.02 -1.95
C MET A 71 -1.88 -8.07 -1.25
N LEU A 72 -2.86 -7.64 -0.46
CA LEU A 72 -3.79 -8.52 0.20
C LEU A 72 -4.63 -9.33 -0.81
N GLN A 73 -5.16 -8.69 -1.85
CA GLN A 73 -5.92 -9.38 -2.89
C GLN A 73 -5.06 -10.35 -3.69
N TYR A 74 -3.80 -10.02 -3.94
CA TYR A 74 -2.86 -10.95 -4.55
C TYR A 74 -2.70 -12.23 -3.70
N LEU A 75 -2.55 -12.09 -2.37
CA LEU A 75 -2.44 -13.25 -1.47
C LEU A 75 -3.70 -14.11 -1.45
N LEU A 76 -4.88 -13.49 -1.47
CA LEU A 76 -6.16 -14.20 -1.39
C LEU A 76 -6.55 -14.86 -2.71
N GLN A 77 -6.34 -14.19 -3.84
CA GLN A 77 -6.85 -14.63 -5.14
C GLN A 77 -5.83 -15.39 -5.97
N VAL A 78 -4.59 -14.90 -6.02
CA VAL A 78 -3.54 -15.49 -6.86
C VAL A 78 -2.84 -16.59 -6.10
N MET A 79 -2.47 -16.33 -4.84
CA MET A 79 -1.81 -17.33 -4.00
C MET A 79 -2.78 -18.25 -3.25
N ALA A 80 -4.09 -18.00 -3.36
CA ALA A 80 -5.15 -18.81 -2.78
C ALA A 80 -5.02 -19.07 -1.26
N TYR A 81 -4.43 -18.13 -0.51
CA TYR A 81 -4.39 -18.25 0.95
C TYR A 81 -5.79 -18.02 1.54
N PRO A 82 -6.25 -18.88 2.47
CA PRO A 82 -7.49 -18.65 3.19
C PRO A 82 -7.44 -17.32 3.94
N SER A 83 -8.52 -16.52 3.87
CA SER A 83 -8.60 -15.24 4.59
C SER A 83 -8.46 -15.38 6.11
N SER A 84 -8.80 -16.55 6.67
CA SER A 84 -8.61 -16.88 8.08
C SER A 84 -7.13 -16.94 8.50
N TRP A 85 -6.21 -17.15 7.55
CA TRP A 85 -4.77 -17.22 7.83
C TRP A 85 -4.08 -15.88 7.66
N VAL A 86 -4.77 -14.87 7.14
CA VAL A 86 -4.17 -13.56 6.89
C VAL A 86 -4.62 -12.58 7.98
N ALA A 87 -3.65 -11.94 8.63
CA ALA A 87 -3.85 -10.87 9.58
C ALA A 87 -3.15 -9.60 9.09
N VAL A 88 -3.77 -8.43 9.32
CA VAL A 88 -3.25 -7.14 8.88
C VAL A 88 -3.05 -6.24 10.09
N GLU A 89 -1.92 -5.52 10.16
CA GLU A 89 -1.52 -4.66 11.28
C GLU A 89 -1.41 -5.35 12.63
N LYS A 90 -1.08 -6.65 12.64
CA LYS A 90 -0.90 -7.41 13.87
C LYS A 90 0.46 -7.07 14.51
N SER A 91 0.45 -6.85 15.83
CA SER A 91 1.67 -6.82 16.62
C SER A 91 2.10 -8.24 16.97
N ILE A 92 3.40 -8.51 16.82
CA ILE A 92 4.05 -9.76 17.20
C ILE A 92 5.23 -9.47 18.11
N VAL A 93 5.57 -10.42 18.98
CA VAL A 93 6.76 -10.35 19.82
C VAL A 93 7.85 -11.18 19.17
N VAL A 94 8.95 -10.53 18.77
CA VAL A 94 10.13 -11.19 18.22
C VAL A 94 11.30 -10.80 19.10
N ASN A 95 12.00 -11.79 19.68
CA ASN A 95 13.13 -11.57 20.58
C ASN A 95 12.81 -10.57 21.71
N GLN A 96 11.67 -10.77 22.38
CA GLN A 96 11.17 -9.90 23.46
C GLN A 96 10.82 -8.46 23.05
N GLN A 97 10.90 -8.13 21.76
CA GLN A 97 10.54 -6.81 21.24
C GLN A 97 9.21 -6.88 20.49
N GLN A 98 8.31 -5.92 20.76
CA GLN A 98 7.09 -5.77 20.00
C GLN A 98 7.37 -5.13 18.64
N ARG A 99 6.96 -5.80 17.57
CA ARG A 99 7.05 -5.32 16.19
C ARG A 99 5.66 -5.36 15.56
N ARG A 100 5.33 -4.34 14.79
CA ARG A 100 4.09 -4.30 13.99
C ARG A 100 4.40 -4.74 12.57
N CYS A 101 3.66 -5.71 12.08
CA CYS A 101 3.74 -6.17 10.70
C CYS A 101 2.57 -5.60 9.90
N ASP A 102 2.80 -5.28 8.63
CA ASP A 102 1.73 -4.83 7.74
C ASP A 102 0.76 -5.97 7.43
N ILE A 103 1.28 -7.09 6.92
CA ILE A 103 0.53 -8.30 6.62
C ILE A 103 1.28 -9.48 7.24
N LEU A 104 0.54 -10.37 7.88
CA LEU A 104 1.04 -11.60 8.47
C LEU A 104 0.20 -12.75 7.92
N VAL A 105 0.86 -13.77 7.40
CA VAL A 105 0.21 -15.01 6.93
C VAL A 105 0.65 -16.13 7.85
N TYR A 106 -0.32 -16.78 8.49
CA TYR A 106 -0.08 -17.93 9.33
C TYR A 106 -0.01 -19.19 8.46
N GLN A 107 0.83 -20.12 8.87
CA GLN A 107 0.85 -21.48 8.38
C GLN A 107 0.42 -22.38 9.55
N HIS A 108 -0.49 -23.30 9.27
CA HIS A 108 -0.88 -24.33 10.23
C HIS A 108 0.13 -25.49 10.20
#